data_AF-A0A150RRR6-F1
#
_entry.id   AF-A0A150RRR6-F1
#
_cell.length_a   1.000
_cell.length_b   1.000
_cell.length_c   1.000
_cell.angle_alpha   90.00
_cell.angle_beta   90.00
_cell.angle_gamma   90.00
#
_symmetry.space_group_name_H-M   'P 1'
#
loop_
_entity.id
_entity.type
_entity.pdbx_description
1 polymer ?
#
loop_
_entity_poly.entity_id
_entity_poly.type
_entity_poly.pdbx_seq_one_letter_code
_entity_poly.pdbx_strand_id
1 'polypeptide(L)'
;MSLRPESVPPPFGRPPRQADLDGLLSRASFGRVLARPPAPGRSVAPTLAWLDRGALAGLRPLLQIGDGTPLAESSWHEALAIELLGGGERVATLTLHRGLALGYPGWNAAASLVRPDELARWLAERGCPASWDATPGSEPGSAAQGPRWPEGAPPELAPLRGVLAAPAGGHFRGALDALSVLARARPGPLAQATALLEWLGHDTGAWQAAPRRDPVPLALLRALGDAAVDDAIRAGLRSAPAWRGAARFVAETIATRADQKRRRQGLAGALEALREAARVSGIAGSSGALETALSPPPLAAPEGTRLLAAAQHGRLSWVARDGDHVIALDGLSITRFSAGAPEGEVLFELPGVHTPLFARDGRA
;
A
#
# COMPACT_ATOMS: atom_id res chain seq x y z
N MET A 1 4.37 2.29 -50.85
CA MET A 1 5.25 2.65 -49.71
C MET A 1 4.38 2.62 -48.45
N SER A 2 4.51 1.56 -47.65
CA SER A 2 3.71 1.38 -46.44
C SER A 2 4.50 1.94 -45.27
N LEU A 3 4.05 3.08 -44.74
CA LEU A 3 4.62 3.67 -43.52
C LEU A 3 4.24 2.76 -42.37
N ARG A 4 5.24 2.07 -41.81
CA ARG A 4 5.09 1.38 -40.52
C ARG A 4 4.78 2.45 -39.47
N PRO A 5 3.76 2.25 -38.61
CA PRO A 5 3.57 3.15 -37.48
C PRO A 5 4.78 3.00 -36.55
N GLU A 6 5.47 4.11 -36.30
CA GLU A 6 6.44 4.20 -35.21
C GLU A 6 5.72 3.82 -33.91
N SER A 7 6.13 2.71 -33.33
CA SER A 7 5.57 2.21 -32.08
C SER A 7 5.84 3.24 -30.99
N VAL A 8 4.77 3.82 -30.44
CA VAL A 8 4.81 4.60 -29.20
C VAL A 8 5.55 3.77 -28.14
N PRO A 9 6.61 4.28 -27.50
CA PRO A 9 7.30 3.54 -26.46
C PRO A 9 6.33 3.25 -25.31
N PRO A 10 6.27 2.01 -24.79
CA PRO A 10 5.37 1.65 -23.72
C PRO A 10 5.66 2.52 -22.47
N PRO A 11 4.64 2.93 -21.71
CA PRO A 11 4.80 3.75 -20.50
C PRO A 11 5.46 2.99 -19.33
N PHE A 12 5.79 1.71 -19.52
CA PHE A 12 6.44 0.84 -18.55
C PHE A 12 7.78 0.37 -19.13
N GLY A 13 8.74 0.05 -18.27
CA GLY A 13 10.08 -0.40 -18.67
C GLY A 13 10.09 -1.61 -19.62
N ARG A 14 11.27 -2.08 -20.02
CA ARG A 14 11.38 -3.26 -20.89
C ARG A 14 11.23 -4.55 -20.06
N PRO A 15 10.85 -5.70 -20.65
CA PRO A 15 10.95 -6.98 -19.94
C PRO A 15 12.37 -7.23 -19.43
N PRO A 16 12.54 -7.85 -18.25
CA PRO A 16 13.86 -8.13 -17.70
C PRO A 16 14.66 -9.03 -18.65
N ARG A 17 15.91 -8.66 -18.92
CA ARG A 17 16.85 -9.46 -19.71
C ARG A 17 18.17 -9.59 -18.97
N GLN A 18 18.76 -10.78 -19.05
CA GLN A 18 20.08 -11.05 -18.47
C GLN A 18 21.14 -10.06 -18.97
N ALA A 19 21.10 -9.71 -20.26
CA ALA A 19 22.01 -8.74 -20.86
C ALA A 19 21.93 -7.33 -20.23
N ASP A 20 20.72 -6.88 -19.81
CA ASP A 20 20.57 -5.57 -19.17
C ASP A 20 21.25 -5.57 -17.80
N LEU A 21 21.01 -6.63 -17.02
CA LEU A 21 21.62 -6.81 -15.70
C LEU A 21 23.14 -6.93 -15.79
N ASP A 22 23.65 -7.69 -16.75
CA ASP A 22 25.09 -7.81 -17.01
C ASP A 22 25.71 -6.46 -17.39
N GLY A 23 25.00 -5.64 -18.16
CA GLY A 23 25.39 -4.27 -18.46
C GLY A 23 25.54 -3.42 -17.20
N LEU A 24 24.58 -3.48 -16.27
CA LEU A 24 24.65 -2.78 -14.98
C LEU A 24 25.81 -3.28 -14.11
N LEU A 25 25.98 -4.60 -13.99
CA LEU A 25 27.04 -5.20 -13.20
C LEU A 25 28.43 -4.89 -13.76
N SER A 26 28.60 -4.85 -15.08
CA SER A 26 29.89 -4.54 -15.72
C SER A 26 30.39 -3.11 -15.43
N ARG A 27 29.48 -2.18 -15.19
CA ARG A 27 29.79 -0.78 -14.85
C ARG A 27 30.05 -0.58 -13.35
N ALA A 28 29.68 -1.54 -12.52
CA ALA A 28 29.83 -1.45 -11.08
C ALA A 28 31.24 -1.87 -10.64
N SER A 29 31.86 -1.07 -9.77
CA SER A 29 33.11 -1.39 -9.07
C SER A 29 32.88 -1.86 -7.64
N PHE A 30 31.78 -1.44 -7.03
CA PHE A 30 31.39 -1.77 -5.65
C PHE A 30 29.87 -1.87 -5.56
N GLY A 31 29.37 -2.44 -4.49
CA GLY A 31 27.95 -2.40 -4.17
C GLY A 31 27.72 -2.29 -2.68
N ARG A 32 26.45 -2.11 -2.30
CA ARG A 32 26.01 -2.22 -0.92
C ARG A 32 24.60 -2.76 -0.85
N VAL A 33 24.33 -3.53 0.19
CA VAL A 33 22.99 -4.01 0.52
C VAL A 33 22.38 -3.03 1.51
N LEU A 34 21.18 -2.53 1.19
CA LEU A 34 20.42 -1.59 1.98
C LEU A 34 19.18 -2.28 2.56
N ALA A 35 18.80 -1.91 3.77
CA ALA A 35 17.60 -2.43 4.44
C ALA A 35 16.29 -2.14 3.69
N ARG A 36 16.30 -1.13 2.81
CA ARG A 36 15.17 -0.72 1.96
C ARG A 36 15.68 0.10 0.77
N PRO A 37 14.95 0.19 -0.34
CA PRO A 37 15.33 1.07 -1.44
C PRO A 37 15.37 2.55 -1.00
N PRO A 38 16.27 3.36 -1.59
CA PRO A 38 16.28 4.80 -1.38
C PRO A 38 14.98 5.40 -1.92
N ALA A 39 14.30 6.21 -1.10
CA ALA A 39 13.07 6.90 -1.47
C ALA A 39 13.25 8.43 -1.36
N PRO A 40 12.68 9.23 -2.27
CA PRO A 40 12.70 10.68 -2.17
C PRO A 40 12.17 11.17 -0.81
N GLY A 41 12.87 12.11 -0.18
CA GLY A 41 12.45 12.69 1.11
C GLY A 41 12.67 11.80 2.35
N ARG A 42 13.33 10.64 2.22
CA ARG A 42 13.71 9.79 3.38
C ARG A 42 15.22 9.84 3.62
N SER A 43 15.63 9.64 4.88
CA SER A 43 17.03 9.39 5.20
C SER A 43 17.53 8.14 4.48
N VAL A 44 18.80 8.16 4.06
CA VAL A 44 19.46 7.02 3.41
C VAL A 44 19.26 5.78 4.26
N ALA A 45 18.74 4.71 3.65
CA ALA A 45 18.52 3.45 4.33
C ALA A 45 19.85 2.93 4.93
N PRO A 46 19.83 2.31 6.11
CA PRO A 46 21.03 1.76 6.71
C PRO A 46 21.64 0.71 5.76
N THR A 47 22.95 0.82 5.57
CA THR A 47 23.73 -0.19 4.84
C THR A 47 23.90 -1.41 5.74
N LEU A 48 23.42 -2.55 5.26
CA LEU A 48 23.54 -3.84 5.94
C LEU A 48 24.88 -4.50 5.64
N ALA A 49 25.33 -4.43 4.38
CA ALA A 49 26.59 -5.02 3.94
C ALA A 49 27.23 -4.20 2.81
N TRP A 50 28.56 -4.11 2.81
CA TRP A 50 29.34 -3.59 1.70
C TRP A 50 29.82 -4.73 0.81
N LEU A 51 29.78 -4.51 -0.51
CA LEU A 51 30.20 -5.46 -1.53
C LEU A 51 31.41 -4.89 -2.25
N ASP A 52 32.58 -5.47 -2.00
CA ASP A 52 33.78 -5.19 -2.78
C ASP A 52 33.71 -5.87 -4.17
N ARG A 53 34.78 -5.73 -4.97
CA ARG A 53 34.85 -6.35 -6.30
C ARG A 53 34.75 -7.87 -6.26
N GLY A 54 35.33 -8.52 -5.24
CA GLY A 54 35.25 -9.98 -5.07
C GLY A 54 33.84 -10.43 -4.72
N ALA A 55 33.17 -9.71 -3.82
CA ALA A 55 31.78 -9.93 -3.46
C ALA A 55 30.85 -9.71 -4.65
N LEU A 56 31.05 -8.67 -5.46
CA LEU A 56 30.29 -8.46 -6.69
C LEU A 56 30.50 -9.58 -7.72
N ALA A 57 31.74 -10.06 -7.87
CA ALA A 57 32.04 -11.20 -8.74
C ALA A 57 31.31 -12.47 -8.27
N GLY A 58 31.24 -12.71 -6.96
CA GLY A 58 30.47 -13.80 -6.37
C GLY A 58 28.95 -13.63 -6.45
N LEU A 59 28.46 -12.39 -6.45
CA LEU A 59 27.02 -12.07 -6.57
C LEU A 59 26.50 -12.30 -7.99
N ARG A 60 27.30 -11.99 -9.02
CA ARG A 60 26.90 -12.09 -10.43
C ARG A 60 26.27 -13.45 -10.83
N PRO A 61 26.86 -14.62 -10.53
CA PRO A 61 26.23 -15.90 -10.88
C PRO A 61 24.92 -16.16 -10.11
N LEU A 62 24.71 -15.53 -8.96
CA LEU A 62 23.50 -15.68 -8.15
C LEU A 62 22.32 -14.86 -8.69
N LEU A 63 22.60 -13.83 -9.50
CA LEU A 63 21.59 -12.98 -10.12
C LEU A 63 21.20 -13.42 -11.54
N GLN A 64 21.49 -14.67 -11.92
CA GLN A 64 21.06 -15.21 -13.21
C GLN A 64 19.53 -15.24 -13.29
N ILE A 65 18.98 -14.62 -14.33
CA ILE A 65 17.54 -14.59 -14.62
C ILE A 65 17.16 -15.91 -15.27
N GLY A 66 16.14 -16.59 -14.74
CA GLY A 66 15.62 -17.84 -15.31
C GLY A 66 14.64 -17.61 -16.45
N ASP A 67 14.46 -18.64 -17.29
CA ASP A 67 13.44 -18.70 -18.35
C ASP A 67 12.04 -18.93 -17.74
N GLY A 68 11.57 -17.94 -16.97
CA GLY A 68 10.27 -17.98 -16.30
C GLY A 68 9.44 -16.75 -16.65
N THR A 69 8.12 -16.91 -16.62
CA THR A 69 7.17 -15.80 -16.71
C THR A 69 7.56 -14.74 -15.66
N PRO A 70 7.67 -13.45 -16.03
CA PRO A 70 7.97 -12.40 -15.07
C PRO A 70 6.98 -12.45 -13.91
N LEU A 71 7.47 -12.32 -12.67
CA LEU A 71 6.59 -12.21 -11.52
C LEU A 71 5.91 -10.84 -11.60
N ALA A 72 4.58 -10.84 -11.52
CA ALA A 72 3.78 -9.62 -11.51
C ALA A 72 4.20 -8.72 -10.34
N GLU A 73 4.06 -7.41 -10.55
CA GLU A 73 4.48 -6.31 -9.69
C GLU A 73 4.48 -6.64 -8.20
N SER A 74 5.68 -6.71 -7.64
CA SER A 74 5.92 -6.90 -6.22
C SER A 74 5.98 -5.55 -5.51
N SER A 75 5.44 -5.49 -4.30
CA SER A 75 5.46 -4.29 -3.46
C SER A 75 6.88 -3.80 -3.23
N TRP A 76 7.19 -2.59 -3.73
CA TRP A 76 8.50 -1.95 -3.67
C TRP A 76 8.91 -1.49 -2.27
N HIS A 77 7.98 -1.48 -1.31
CA HIS A 77 8.12 -0.71 -0.07
C HIS A 77 8.83 -1.44 1.08
N GLU A 78 9.05 -2.76 0.98
CA GLU A 78 9.64 -3.58 2.08
C GLU A 78 10.75 -4.53 1.61
N ALA A 79 11.37 -4.24 0.46
CA ALA A 79 12.40 -5.10 -0.14
C ALA A 79 13.82 -4.66 0.25
N LEU A 80 14.74 -5.59 0.48
CA LEU A 80 16.17 -5.24 0.50
C LEU A 80 16.57 -4.69 -0.86
N ALA A 81 17.53 -3.77 -0.89
CA ALA A 81 18.02 -3.22 -2.14
C ALA A 81 19.53 -3.43 -2.27
N ILE A 82 19.99 -3.86 -3.44
CA ILE A 82 21.39 -3.90 -3.81
C ILE A 82 21.68 -2.66 -4.65
N GLU A 83 22.44 -1.72 -4.09
CA GLU A 83 22.90 -0.56 -4.82
C GLU A 83 24.26 -0.84 -5.45
N LEU A 84 24.36 -0.64 -6.76
CA LEU A 84 25.57 -0.80 -7.55
C LEU A 84 26.24 0.57 -7.75
N LEU A 85 27.54 0.65 -7.50
CA LEU A 85 28.33 1.88 -7.52
C LEU A 85 29.52 1.73 -8.48
N GLY A 86 29.79 2.75 -9.28
CA GLY A 86 30.87 2.77 -10.28
C GLY A 86 31.26 4.18 -10.68
N GLY A 87 32.55 4.46 -10.84
CA GLY A 87 33.04 5.79 -11.22
C GLY A 87 32.74 6.89 -10.20
N GLY A 88 32.51 6.55 -8.92
CA GLY A 88 32.13 7.50 -7.87
C GLY A 88 30.62 7.78 -7.79
N GLU A 89 29.82 7.21 -8.69
CA GLU A 89 28.38 7.42 -8.76
C GLU A 89 27.58 6.12 -8.64
N ARG A 90 26.26 6.27 -8.49
CA ARG A 90 25.32 5.15 -8.50
C ARG A 90 25.04 4.69 -9.94
N VAL A 91 25.31 3.42 -10.21
CA VAL A 91 24.99 2.76 -11.49
C VAL A 91 23.52 2.33 -11.51
N ALA A 92 23.06 1.65 -10.46
CA ALA A 92 21.70 1.14 -10.36
C ALA A 92 21.31 0.81 -8.92
N THR A 93 20.01 0.69 -8.68
CA THR A 93 19.45 0.05 -7.49
C THR A 93 18.62 -1.14 -7.94
N LEU A 94 18.99 -2.32 -7.50
CA LEU A 94 18.24 -3.56 -7.70
C LEU A 94 17.46 -3.86 -6.43
N THR A 95 16.19 -4.22 -6.56
CA THR A 95 15.29 -4.48 -5.44
C THR A 95 15.06 -5.97 -5.32
N LEU A 96 15.21 -6.55 -4.12
CA LEU A 96 14.96 -7.97 -3.85
C LEU A 96 13.57 -8.15 -3.23
N HIS A 97 12.65 -8.67 -4.01
CA HIS A 97 11.28 -8.92 -3.59
C HIS A 97 11.10 -10.28 -2.90
N ARG A 98 9.88 -10.59 -2.43
CA ARG A 98 9.57 -11.90 -1.83
C ARG A 98 9.86 -13.03 -2.83
N GLY A 99 10.39 -14.15 -2.35
CA GLY A 99 10.91 -15.22 -3.21
C GLY A 99 12.20 -14.87 -3.94
N LEU A 100 12.85 -13.76 -3.56
CA LEU A 100 14.11 -13.26 -4.12
C LEU A 100 14.05 -12.95 -5.62
N ALA A 101 12.88 -12.49 -6.09
CA ALA A 101 12.77 -11.91 -7.42
C ALA A 101 13.47 -10.55 -7.48
N LEU A 102 14.11 -10.26 -8.60
CA LEU A 102 14.94 -9.08 -8.81
C LEU A 102 14.17 -7.99 -9.57
N GLY A 103 13.98 -6.83 -8.96
CA GLY A 103 13.40 -5.64 -9.58
C GLY A 103 14.45 -4.62 -9.99
N TYR A 104 14.19 -3.90 -11.08
CA TYR A 104 14.99 -2.76 -11.54
C TYR A 104 14.05 -1.70 -12.12
N PRO A 105 14.20 -0.39 -11.82
CA PRO A 105 13.27 0.64 -12.31
C PRO A 105 13.14 0.72 -13.84
N GLY A 106 14.14 0.24 -14.60
CA GLY A 106 14.06 0.16 -16.06
C GLY A 106 13.26 -1.02 -16.60
N TRP A 107 12.76 -1.91 -15.72
CA TRP A 107 11.97 -3.08 -16.10
C TRP A 107 10.47 -2.88 -15.83
N ASN A 108 9.62 -3.57 -16.61
CA ASN A 108 8.17 -3.60 -16.39
C ASN A 108 7.70 -4.71 -15.44
N ALA A 109 8.61 -5.55 -14.95
CA ALA A 109 8.32 -6.64 -14.04
C ALA A 109 9.57 -7.09 -13.27
N ALA A 110 9.37 -7.84 -12.19
CA ALA A 110 10.48 -8.47 -11.47
C ALA A 110 10.93 -9.76 -12.19
N ALA A 111 12.24 -10.00 -12.17
CA ALA A 111 12.87 -11.16 -12.77
C ALA A 111 13.00 -12.30 -11.76
N SER A 112 12.54 -13.50 -12.12
CA SER A 112 12.79 -14.71 -11.33
C SER A 112 14.25 -15.12 -11.48
N LEU A 113 14.92 -15.41 -10.36
CA LEU A 113 16.30 -15.86 -10.36
C LEU A 113 16.38 -17.39 -10.51
N VAL A 114 17.43 -17.90 -11.13
CA VAL A 114 17.72 -19.34 -11.24
C VAL A 114 18.07 -19.93 -9.87
N ARG A 115 18.70 -19.13 -8.98
CA ARG A 115 19.27 -19.61 -7.71
C ARG A 115 18.87 -18.74 -6.50
N PRO A 116 17.57 -18.56 -6.23
CA PRO A 116 17.11 -17.71 -5.13
C PRO A 116 17.65 -18.19 -3.78
N ASP A 117 17.68 -19.49 -3.50
CA ASP A 117 18.15 -20.01 -2.21
C ASP A 117 19.65 -19.82 -1.97
N GLU A 118 20.46 -19.89 -3.03
CA GLU A 118 21.90 -19.59 -2.94
C GLU A 118 22.11 -18.10 -2.67
N LEU A 119 21.33 -17.22 -3.29
CA LEU A 119 21.34 -15.79 -2.99
C LEU A 119 20.91 -15.51 -1.54
N ALA A 120 19.89 -16.20 -1.04
CA ALA A 120 19.42 -16.06 0.34
C ALA A 120 20.54 -16.36 1.34
N ARG A 121 21.23 -17.50 1.15
CA ARG A 121 22.36 -17.92 2.00
C ARG A 121 23.52 -16.92 1.90
N TRP A 122 23.86 -16.50 0.69
CA TRP A 122 24.94 -15.53 0.44
C TRP A 122 24.69 -14.18 1.13
N LEU A 123 23.43 -13.73 1.19
CA LEU A 123 23.03 -12.52 1.91
C LEU A 123 23.06 -12.72 3.43
N ALA A 124 22.57 -13.87 3.92
CA ALA A 124 22.56 -14.20 5.34
C ALA A 124 23.99 -14.26 5.93
N GLU A 125 24.93 -14.86 5.20
CA GLU A 125 26.37 -14.88 5.55
C GLU A 125 26.97 -13.49 5.73
N ARG A 126 26.34 -12.45 5.16
CA ARG A 126 26.76 -11.04 5.24
C ARG A 126 25.92 -10.21 6.22
N GLY A 127 25.20 -10.87 7.12
CA GLY A 127 24.41 -10.20 8.16
C GLY A 127 23.13 -9.53 7.64
N CYS A 128 22.69 -9.86 6.42
CA CYS A 128 21.40 -9.38 5.92
C CYS A 128 20.27 -10.25 6.50
N PRO A 129 19.27 -9.67 7.20
CA PRO A 129 18.25 -10.43 7.91
C PRO A 129 17.46 -11.36 6.98
N ALA A 130 17.22 -12.59 7.45
CA ALA A 130 16.43 -13.58 6.74
C ALA A 130 14.93 -13.38 6.93
N SER A 131 14.36 -12.25 6.49
CA SER A 131 12.89 -12.13 6.39
C SER A 131 12.38 -12.63 5.03
N TRP A 132 13.12 -13.54 4.41
CA TRP A 132 12.86 -14.01 3.05
C TRP A 132 11.77 -15.08 2.98
N ASP A 133 11.34 -15.63 4.13
CA ASP A 133 10.41 -16.75 4.31
C ASP A 133 9.72 -17.19 3.01
N ALA A 134 10.47 -18.00 2.26
CA ALA A 134 9.91 -19.10 1.53
C ALA A 134 9.79 -20.22 2.55
N THR A 135 8.68 -20.29 3.29
CA THR A 135 8.42 -21.47 4.13
C THR A 135 8.33 -22.68 3.19
N PRO A 136 9.29 -23.62 3.19
CA PRO A 136 9.14 -24.89 2.50
C PRO A 136 8.19 -25.71 3.37
N GLY A 137 6.89 -25.62 3.07
CA GLY A 137 5.84 -26.13 3.95
C GLY A 137 4.44 -25.55 3.71
N SER A 138 4.29 -24.52 2.86
CA SER A 138 3.00 -24.27 2.22
C SER A 138 2.82 -25.32 1.11
N GLU A 139 2.18 -26.43 1.46
CA GLU A 139 2.02 -27.61 0.61
C GLU A 139 1.64 -27.31 -0.86
N PRO A 140 2.19 -28.07 -1.83
CA PRO A 140 1.63 -28.22 -3.17
C PRO A 140 0.28 -29.00 -3.19
N GLY A 141 -0.44 -29.05 -2.08
CA GLY A 141 -1.67 -29.83 -1.89
C GLY A 141 -2.96 -29.10 -2.28
N SER A 142 -2.95 -27.77 -2.46
CA SER A 142 -4.16 -27.00 -2.78
C SER A 142 -4.14 -26.33 -4.17
N ALA A 143 -3.20 -26.66 -5.04
CA ALA A 143 -3.24 -26.17 -6.43
C ALA A 143 -4.31 -26.87 -7.29
N ALA A 144 -4.82 -28.03 -6.85
CA ALA A 144 -5.85 -28.80 -7.57
C ALA A 144 -7.29 -28.36 -7.26
N GLN A 145 -7.51 -27.53 -6.24
CA GLN A 145 -8.78 -26.86 -6.00
C GLN A 145 -8.51 -25.36 -6.01
N GLY A 146 -8.76 -24.69 -7.14
CA GLY A 146 -8.76 -23.23 -7.19
C GLY A 146 -9.60 -22.68 -6.02
N PRO A 147 -9.26 -21.50 -5.47
CA PRO A 147 -9.93 -20.97 -4.29
C PRO A 147 -11.44 -20.98 -4.53
N ARG A 148 -12.18 -21.66 -3.65
CA ARG A 148 -13.64 -21.67 -3.71
C ARG A 148 -14.11 -20.22 -3.71
N TRP A 149 -15.09 -19.91 -4.57
CA TRP A 149 -15.68 -18.58 -4.61
C TRP A 149 -16.22 -18.27 -3.21
N PRO A 150 -15.72 -17.22 -2.53
CA PRO A 150 -16.00 -17.04 -1.12
C PRO A 150 -17.47 -16.72 -0.89
N GLU A 151 -17.97 -17.13 0.27
CA GLU A 151 -19.34 -16.81 0.67
C GLU A 151 -19.55 -15.30 0.73
N GLY A 152 -20.70 -14.82 0.26
CA GLY A 152 -21.02 -13.40 0.17
C GLY A 152 -20.35 -12.66 -0.99
N ALA A 153 -19.41 -13.27 -1.73
CA ALA A 153 -18.83 -12.61 -2.89
C ALA A 153 -19.85 -12.48 -4.02
N PRO A 154 -20.01 -11.28 -4.62
CA PRO A 154 -20.99 -11.06 -5.67
C PRO A 154 -20.80 -12.06 -6.82
N PRO A 155 -21.80 -12.87 -7.18
CA PRO A 155 -21.65 -13.92 -8.20
C PRO A 155 -21.25 -13.36 -9.56
N GLU A 156 -21.56 -12.10 -9.82
CA GLU A 156 -21.23 -11.38 -11.05
C GLU A 156 -19.72 -11.17 -11.20
N LEU A 157 -18.97 -11.17 -10.09
CA LEU A 157 -17.50 -11.08 -10.08
C LEU A 157 -16.80 -12.44 -10.26
N ALA A 158 -17.53 -13.56 -10.22
CA ALA A 158 -16.94 -14.89 -10.37
C ALA A 158 -16.11 -15.07 -11.67
N PRO A 159 -16.49 -14.51 -12.84
CA PRO A 159 -15.66 -14.54 -14.04
C PRO A 159 -14.30 -13.86 -13.87
N LEU A 160 -14.19 -12.88 -12.95
CA LEU A 160 -12.96 -12.15 -12.66
C LEU A 160 -12.12 -12.81 -11.55
N ARG A 161 -12.50 -13.97 -11.03
CA ARG A 161 -11.81 -14.64 -9.91
C ARG A 161 -10.30 -14.74 -10.07
N GLY A 162 -9.81 -15.07 -11.28
CA GLY A 162 -8.38 -15.19 -11.56
C GLY A 162 -7.65 -13.85 -11.54
N VAL A 163 -8.31 -12.80 -12.00
CA VAL A 163 -7.77 -11.42 -12.00
C VAL A 163 -7.78 -10.85 -10.59
N LEU A 164 -8.86 -11.07 -9.84
CA LEU A 164 -9.00 -10.61 -8.46
C LEU A 164 -8.07 -11.34 -7.49
N ALA A 165 -7.73 -12.60 -7.79
CA ALA A 165 -6.75 -13.38 -7.02
C ALA A 165 -5.28 -13.09 -7.44
N ALA A 166 -5.05 -12.38 -8.54
CA ALA A 166 -3.70 -12.10 -9.04
C ALA A 166 -2.97 -11.07 -8.16
N PRO A 167 -1.67 -11.23 -7.87
CA PRO A 167 -0.94 -10.30 -7.01
C PRO A 167 -0.82 -8.86 -7.57
N ALA A 168 -0.88 -7.90 -6.64
CA ALA A 168 -0.58 -6.44 -6.65
C ALA A 168 -0.81 -5.62 -7.94
N GLY A 169 -0.18 -5.94 -9.07
CA GLY A 169 -0.37 -5.20 -10.34
C GLY A 169 -1.70 -5.51 -11.04
N GLY A 170 -2.31 -6.66 -10.75
CA GLY A 170 -3.62 -7.04 -11.27
C GLY A 170 -4.79 -6.36 -10.55
N HIS A 171 -4.59 -5.79 -9.36
CA HIS A 171 -5.68 -5.33 -8.51
C HIS A 171 -6.24 -3.97 -8.90
N PHE A 172 -5.46 -3.01 -9.41
CA PHE A 172 -6.08 -1.72 -9.80
C PHE A 172 -6.92 -1.87 -11.06
N ARG A 173 -6.36 -2.48 -12.11
CA ARG A 173 -7.11 -2.80 -13.33
C ARG A 173 -8.25 -3.79 -13.05
N GLY A 174 -7.98 -4.83 -12.26
CA GLY A 174 -8.99 -5.78 -11.82
C GLY A 174 -10.08 -5.15 -10.95
N ALA A 175 -9.77 -4.13 -10.15
CA ALA A 175 -10.74 -3.39 -9.37
C ALA A 175 -11.64 -2.52 -10.26
N LEU A 176 -11.07 -1.82 -11.24
CA LEU A 176 -11.87 -1.05 -12.20
C LEU A 176 -12.78 -1.96 -13.03
N ASP A 177 -12.27 -3.10 -13.49
CA ASP A 177 -13.07 -4.08 -14.22
C ASP A 177 -14.17 -4.68 -13.32
N ALA A 178 -13.85 -5.00 -12.06
CA ALA A 178 -14.81 -5.50 -11.09
C ALA A 178 -15.90 -4.48 -10.73
N LEU A 179 -15.53 -3.22 -10.48
CA LEU A 179 -16.49 -2.15 -10.23
C LEU A 179 -17.36 -1.90 -11.47
N SER A 180 -16.81 -2.01 -12.67
CA SER A 180 -17.58 -1.90 -13.91
C SER A 180 -18.56 -3.07 -14.12
N VAL A 181 -18.18 -4.29 -13.74
CA VAL A 181 -19.08 -5.45 -13.71
C VAL A 181 -20.18 -5.26 -12.67
N LEU A 182 -19.83 -4.84 -11.45
CA LEU A 182 -20.78 -4.56 -10.39
C LEU A 182 -21.74 -3.43 -10.77
N ALA A 183 -21.26 -2.36 -11.39
CA ALA A 183 -22.10 -1.24 -11.80
C ALA A 183 -23.17 -1.64 -12.82
N ARG A 184 -22.85 -2.58 -13.72
CA ARG A 184 -23.82 -3.14 -14.68
C ARG A 184 -24.84 -4.04 -14.00
N ALA A 185 -24.40 -4.88 -13.06
CA ALA A 185 -25.29 -5.82 -12.35
C ALA A 185 -26.14 -5.15 -11.27
N ARG A 186 -25.60 -4.12 -10.63
CA ARG A 186 -26.16 -3.43 -9.45
C ARG A 186 -26.08 -1.92 -9.69
N PRO A 187 -27.08 -1.35 -10.40
CA PRO A 187 -27.13 0.07 -10.66
C PRO A 187 -27.19 0.85 -9.34
N GLY A 188 -26.21 1.71 -9.11
CA GLY A 188 -26.16 2.57 -7.93
C GLY A 188 -25.03 2.22 -6.94
N PRO A 189 -24.25 3.21 -6.48
CA PRO A 189 -23.15 3.01 -5.54
C PRO A 189 -23.58 2.33 -4.22
N LEU A 190 -24.79 2.60 -3.74
CA LEU A 190 -25.33 2.01 -2.50
C LEU A 190 -25.46 0.48 -2.59
N ALA A 191 -26.01 -0.02 -3.70
CA ALA A 191 -26.19 -1.46 -3.92
C ALA A 191 -24.84 -2.18 -4.08
N GLN A 192 -23.86 -1.51 -4.71
CA GLN A 192 -22.50 -2.00 -4.87
C GLN A 192 -21.77 -2.05 -3.53
N ALA A 193 -21.81 -0.96 -2.76
CA ALA A 193 -21.23 -0.88 -1.42
C ALA A 193 -21.83 -1.95 -0.50
N THR A 194 -23.16 -2.11 -0.48
CA THR A 194 -23.83 -3.12 0.35
C THR A 194 -23.35 -4.55 0.03
N ALA A 195 -23.24 -4.89 -1.26
CA ALA A 195 -22.77 -6.21 -1.69
C ALA A 195 -21.29 -6.46 -1.31
N LEU A 196 -20.45 -5.44 -1.44
CA LEU A 196 -19.04 -5.53 -1.07
C LEU A 196 -18.83 -5.58 0.45
N LEU A 197 -19.65 -4.86 1.22
CA LEU A 197 -19.68 -4.93 2.68
C LEU A 197 -20.16 -6.31 3.15
N GLU A 198 -21.17 -6.87 2.50
CA GLU A 198 -21.62 -8.24 2.78
C GLU A 198 -20.48 -9.25 2.57
N TRP A 199 -19.79 -9.18 1.42
CA TRP A 199 -18.59 -9.99 1.16
C TRP A 199 -17.50 -9.79 2.23
N LEU A 200 -17.19 -8.54 2.61
CA LEU A 200 -16.16 -8.25 3.62
C LEU A 200 -16.51 -8.80 5.01
N GLY A 201 -17.80 -8.88 5.34
CA GLY A 201 -18.29 -9.34 6.64
C GLY A 201 -18.62 -10.83 6.73
N HIS A 202 -18.48 -11.56 5.63
CA HIS A 202 -18.19 -12.98 5.66
C HIS A 202 -16.70 -13.20 5.94
N ASP A 203 -16.34 -14.31 6.58
CA ASP A 203 -14.93 -14.66 6.75
C ASP A 203 -14.29 -14.81 5.36
N THR A 204 -13.32 -13.95 5.07
CA THR A 204 -12.66 -13.94 3.76
C THR A 204 -11.72 -15.15 3.59
N GLY A 205 -11.43 -15.93 4.63
CA GLY A 205 -10.69 -17.20 4.54
C GLY A 205 -9.38 -17.07 3.73
N ALA A 206 -9.20 -17.89 2.69
CA ALA A 206 -8.04 -17.83 1.77
C ALA A 206 -7.89 -16.50 0.97
N TRP A 207 -8.88 -15.60 1.06
CA TRP A 207 -8.86 -14.24 0.52
C TRP A 207 -8.49 -13.20 1.58
N GLN A 208 -8.20 -13.62 2.82
CA GLN A 208 -7.26 -12.92 3.70
C GLN A 208 -5.89 -13.07 3.04
N ALA A 209 -5.51 -12.07 2.26
CA ALA A 209 -4.23 -12.12 1.60
C ALA A 209 -3.11 -12.28 2.64
N ALA A 210 -2.26 -13.28 2.43
CA ALA A 210 -1.07 -13.63 3.19
C ALA A 210 -0.52 -12.45 4.02
N PRO A 211 -0.15 -12.65 5.30
CA PRO A 211 -0.29 -11.79 6.51
C PRO A 211 -0.16 -10.25 6.46
N ARG A 212 -0.27 -9.59 5.31
CA ARG A 212 0.08 -8.18 5.06
C ARG A 212 -0.64 -7.56 3.86
N ARG A 213 -1.76 -8.10 3.33
CA ARG A 213 -2.52 -7.39 2.28
C ARG A 213 -4.00 -7.24 2.63
N ASP A 214 -4.58 -6.14 2.14
CA ASP A 214 -6.02 -5.89 2.25
C ASP A 214 -6.80 -7.01 1.56
N PRO A 215 -7.89 -7.52 2.13
CA PRO A 215 -8.77 -8.45 1.43
C PRO A 215 -9.39 -7.75 0.20
N VAL A 216 -9.61 -8.50 -0.88
CA VAL A 216 -10.19 -7.98 -2.14
C VAL A 216 -11.42 -7.09 -1.93
N PRO A 217 -12.45 -7.47 -1.13
CA PRO A 217 -13.59 -6.59 -0.91
C PRO A 217 -13.23 -5.25 -0.27
N LEU A 218 -12.22 -5.20 0.61
CA LEU A 218 -11.74 -3.94 1.21
C LEU A 218 -11.09 -3.03 0.15
N ALA A 219 -10.28 -3.60 -0.74
CA ALA A 219 -9.68 -2.84 -1.85
C ALA A 219 -10.75 -2.29 -2.81
N LEU A 220 -11.78 -3.07 -3.13
CA LEU A 220 -12.90 -2.64 -3.97
C LEU A 220 -13.73 -1.54 -3.29
N LEU A 221 -13.99 -1.64 -1.98
CA LEU A 221 -14.69 -0.59 -1.22
C LEU A 221 -13.90 0.72 -1.21
N ARG A 222 -12.57 0.67 -1.04
CA ARG A 222 -11.71 1.87 -1.13
C ARG A 222 -11.74 2.49 -2.52
N ALA A 223 -11.74 1.67 -3.57
CA ALA A 223 -11.84 2.14 -4.95
C ALA A 223 -13.23 2.71 -5.30
N LEU A 224 -14.29 2.17 -4.71
CA LEU A 224 -15.66 2.71 -4.83
C LEU A 224 -15.78 4.09 -4.16
N GLY A 225 -15.05 4.28 -3.06
CA GLY A 225 -14.91 5.55 -2.34
C GLY A 225 -15.74 5.61 -1.06
N ASP A 226 -15.15 6.21 -0.02
CA ASP A 226 -15.70 6.31 1.34
C ASP A 226 -17.14 6.84 1.38
N ALA A 227 -17.47 7.86 0.58
CA ALA A 227 -18.79 8.47 0.58
C ALA A 227 -19.90 7.48 0.22
N ALA A 228 -19.67 6.62 -0.79
CA ALA A 228 -20.64 5.61 -1.19
C ALA A 228 -20.83 4.53 -0.12
N VAL A 229 -19.76 4.19 0.61
CA VAL A 229 -19.80 3.22 1.70
C VAL A 229 -20.53 3.81 2.91
N ASP A 230 -20.20 5.04 3.29
CA ASP A 230 -20.86 5.77 4.37
C ASP A 230 -22.36 5.96 4.07
N ASP A 231 -22.73 6.26 2.83
CA ASP A 231 -24.13 6.33 2.37
C ASP A 231 -24.86 5.00 2.54
N ALA A 232 -24.23 3.88 2.20
CA ALA A 232 -24.82 2.56 2.38
C ALA A 232 -25.02 2.21 3.86
N ILE A 233 -24.08 2.57 4.73
CA ILE A 233 -24.20 2.40 6.18
C ILE A 233 -25.37 3.25 6.71
N ARG A 234 -25.45 4.53 6.31
CA ARG A 234 -26.53 5.45 6.73
C ARG A 234 -27.90 5.02 6.24
N ALA A 235 -28.00 4.49 5.02
CA ALA A 235 -29.25 4.00 4.47
C ALA A 235 -29.79 2.75 5.18
N GLY A 236 -28.98 2.13 6.04
CA GLY A 236 -29.35 0.96 6.82
C GLY A 236 -29.07 -0.34 6.06
N LEU A 237 -28.09 -1.10 6.55
CA LEU A 237 -27.74 -2.40 5.99
C LEU A 237 -28.75 -3.46 6.45
N ARG A 238 -29.10 -4.38 5.53
CA ARG A 238 -30.20 -5.33 5.74
C ARG A 238 -29.76 -6.68 6.31
N SER A 239 -28.47 -7.01 6.20
CA SER A 239 -27.95 -8.32 6.62
C SER A 239 -26.88 -8.16 7.70
N ALA A 240 -26.80 -9.15 8.60
CA ALA A 240 -25.77 -9.19 9.64
C ALA A 240 -24.34 -9.22 9.06
N PRO A 241 -24.05 -9.97 7.98
CA PRO A 241 -22.73 -9.90 7.34
C PRO A 241 -22.41 -8.50 6.81
N ALA A 242 -23.36 -7.80 6.18
CA ALA A 242 -23.11 -6.43 5.73
C ALA A 242 -22.72 -5.49 6.89
N TRP A 243 -23.40 -5.58 8.04
CA TRP A 243 -23.03 -4.82 9.23
C TRP A 243 -21.65 -5.19 9.78
N ARG A 244 -21.26 -6.47 9.77
CA ARG A 244 -19.91 -6.90 10.16
C ARG A 244 -18.85 -6.34 9.21
N GLY A 245 -19.11 -6.37 7.91
CA GLY A 245 -18.20 -5.80 6.92
C GLY A 245 -18.07 -4.30 7.05
N ALA A 246 -19.15 -3.58 7.38
CA ALA A 246 -19.12 -2.15 7.65
C ALA A 246 -18.27 -1.82 8.89
N ALA A 247 -18.44 -2.56 9.98
CA ALA A 247 -17.63 -2.40 11.17
C ALA A 247 -16.13 -2.60 10.86
N ARG A 248 -15.79 -3.65 10.10
CA ARG A 248 -14.42 -3.92 9.66
C ARG A 248 -13.88 -2.83 8.75
N PHE A 249 -14.65 -2.41 7.74
CA PHE A 249 -14.26 -1.33 6.83
C PHE A 249 -13.95 -0.05 7.62
N VAL A 250 -14.81 0.35 8.56
CA VAL A 250 -14.61 1.55 9.37
C VAL A 250 -13.32 1.44 10.20
N ALA A 251 -13.11 0.30 10.86
CA ALA A 251 -11.90 0.06 11.65
C ALA A 251 -10.60 0.12 10.82
N GLU A 252 -10.62 -0.38 9.57
CA GLU A 252 -9.43 -0.51 8.72
C GLU A 252 -9.17 0.69 7.78
N THR A 253 -10.04 1.69 7.75
CA THR A 253 -9.91 2.83 6.83
C THR A 253 -9.87 4.19 7.52
N ILE A 254 -10.02 4.26 8.84
CA ILE A 254 -9.70 5.48 9.59
C ILE A 254 -8.18 5.62 9.64
N ALA A 255 -7.64 6.54 8.83
CA ALA A 255 -6.21 6.83 8.78
C ALA A 255 -5.85 8.10 9.58
N THR A 256 -6.79 9.05 9.66
CA THR A 256 -6.56 10.38 10.24
C THR A 256 -7.61 10.75 11.29
N ARG A 257 -7.33 11.80 12.07
CA ARG A 257 -8.31 12.32 13.04
C ARG A 257 -9.47 13.02 12.35
N ALA A 258 -9.22 13.66 11.22
CA ALA A 258 -10.26 14.21 10.36
C ALA A 258 -11.22 13.11 9.89
N ASP A 259 -10.70 11.96 9.44
CA ASP A 259 -11.52 10.80 9.04
C ASP A 259 -12.35 10.27 10.20
N GLN A 260 -11.72 10.11 11.36
CA GLN A 260 -12.40 9.70 12.58
C GLN A 260 -13.55 10.66 12.94
N LYS A 261 -13.28 11.97 13.00
CA LYS A 261 -14.28 12.99 13.33
C LYS A 261 -15.43 12.97 12.32
N ARG A 262 -15.10 12.99 11.02
CA ARG A 262 -16.07 12.92 9.92
C ARG A 262 -16.99 11.72 10.08
N ARG A 263 -16.44 10.52 10.31
CA ARG A 263 -17.24 9.28 10.42
C ARG A 263 -18.03 9.19 11.72
N ARG A 264 -17.49 9.65 12.84
CA ARG A 264 -18.26 9.73 14.10
C ARG A 264 -19.50 10.61 13.95
N GLN A 265 -19.36 11.76 13.29
CA GLN A 265 -20.46 12.68 13.06
C GLN A 265 -21.42 12.14 11.99
N GLY A 266 -20.88 11.72 10.84
CA GLY A 266 -21.65 11.25 9.70
C GLY A 266 -22.40 9.94 9.97
N LEU A 267 -21.84 9.04 10.78
CA LEU A 267 -22.42 7.73 11.09
C LEU A 267 -23.05 7.67 12.49
N ALA A 268 -23.30 8.80 13.14
CA ALA A 268 -23.80 8.86 14.52
C ALA A 268 -25.02 7.95 14.77
N GLY A 269 -25.97 7.90 13.82
CA GLY A 269 -27.17 7.05 13.90
C GLY A 269 -26.93 5.56 13.66
N ALA A 270 -25.73 5.16 13.19
CA ALA A 270 -25.35 3.79 12.89
C ALA A 270 -24.26 3.23 13.83
N LEU A 271 -23.68 4.06 14.72
CA LEU A 271 -22.56 3.66 15.57
C LEU A 271 -22.88 2.45 16.47
N GLU A 272 -24.05 2.44 17.10
CA GLU A 272 -24.45 1.31 17.97
C GLU A 272 -24.60 0.00 17.18
N ALA A 273 -25.15 0.06 15.96
CA ALA A 273 -25.26 -1.11 15.10
C ALA A 273 -23.88 -1.62 14.65
N LEU A 274 -22.93 -0.72 14.34
CA LEU A 274 -21.54 -1.08 14.01
C LEU A 274 -20.84 -1.75 15.20
N ARG A 275 -21.01 -1.20 16.41
CA ARG A 275 -20.44 -1.75 17.64
C ARG A 275 -20.97 -3.15 17.92
N GLU A 276 -22.29 -3.31 17.85
CA GLU A 276 -22.93 -4.59 18.08
C GLU A 276 -22.48 -5.64 17.06
N ALA A 277 -22.39 -5.26 15.78
CA ALA A 277 -21.88 -6.15 14.73
C ALA A 277 -20.41 -6.55 14.96
N ALA A 278 -19.56 -5.62 15.39
CA ALA A 278 -18.17 -5.91 15.73
C ALA A 278 -18.07 -6.90 16.91
N ARG A 279 -18.91 -6.71 17.94
CA ARG A 279 -18.97 -7.57 19.13
C ARG A 279 -19.42 -8.99 18.79
N VAL A 280 -20.48 -9.13 17.99
CA VAL A 280 -21.06 -10.42 17.60
C VAL A 280 -20.18 -11.17 16.60
N SER A 281 -19.30 -10.49 15.86
CA SER A 281 -18.43 -11.12 14.87
C SER A 281 -17.50 -12.19 15.45
N GLY A 282 -17.14 -12.09 16.74
CA GLY A 282 -16.21 -13.01 17.40
C GLY A 282 -14.77 -12.94 16.90
N ILE A 283 -14.47 -12.05 15.94
CA ILE A 283 -13.11 -11.82 15.43
C ILE A 283 -12.32 -11.10 16.52
N ALA A 284 -11.30 -11.79 17.04
CA ALA A 284 -10.46 -11.27 18.11
C ALA A 284 -9.85 -9.91 17.70
N GLY A 285 -10.09 -8.88 18.51
CA GLY A 285 -9.59 -7.54 18.27
C GLY A 285 -10.47 -6.65 17.38
N SER A 286 -11.51 -7.14 16.69
CA SER A 286 -12.33 -6.28 15.81
C SER A 286 -13.14 -5.22 16.57
N SER A 287 -13.73 -5.58 17.72
CA SER A 287 -14.40 -4.59 18.58
C SER A 287 -13.40 -3.58 19.15
N GLY A 288 -12.23 -4.03 19.61
CA GLY A 288 -11.17 -3.14 20.09
C GLY A 288 -10.61 -2.22 19.00
N ALA A 289 -10.45 -2.72 17.77
CA ALA A 289 -9.99 -1.95 16.62
C ALA A 289 -11.02 -0.90 16.21
N LEU A 290 -12.31 -1.25 16.16
CA LEU A 290 -13.37 -0.30 15.89
C LEU A 290 -13.46 0.78 16.98
N GLU A 291 -13.42 0.39 18.25
CA GLU A 291 -13.42 1.35 19.36
C GLU A 291 -12.18 2.24 19.35
N THR A 292 -11.00 1.70 19.04
CA THR A 292 -9.77 2.49 18.88
C THR A 292 -9.92 3.47 17.72
N ALA A 293 -10.48 3.02 16.60
CA ALA A 293 -10.69 3.84 15.41
C ALA A 293 -11.73 4.94 15.64
N LEU A 294 -12.72 4.74 16.51
CA LEU A 294 -13.78 5.72 16.82
C LEU A 294 -13.53 6.53 18.10
N SER A 295 -12.60 6.13 18.96
CA SER A 295 -12.28 6.84 20.19
C SER A 295 -11.35 8.03 19.90
N PRO A 296 -11.69 9.26 20.32
CA PRO A 296 -10.81 10.40 20.14
C PRO A 296 -9.44 10.09 20.79
N PRO A 297 -8.31 10.21 20.07
CA PRO A 297 -7.03 9.83 20.65
C PRO A 297 -6.72 10.77 21.80
N PRO A 298 -6.18 10.27 22.92
CA PRO A 298 -5.87 11.11 24.07
C PRO A 298 -4.91 12.23 23.65
N LEU A 299 -5.36 13.46 23.86
CA LEU A 299 -4.55 14.66 23.71
C LEU A 299 -3.99 15.05 25.07
N ALA A 300 -3.00 14.28 25.53
CA ALA A 300 -2.30 14.61 26.76
C ALA A 300 -0.93 15.21 26.44
N ALA A 301 -0.65 16.39 27.00
CA ALA A 301 0.69 16.93 27.02
C ALA A 301 1.47 16.27 28.17
N PRO A 302 2.77 15.95 27.99
CA PRO A 302 3.64 15.58 29.10
C PRO A 302 3.57 16.59 30.25
N GLU A 303 3.80 16.13 31.48
CA GLU A 303 3.82 16.99 32.66
C GLU A 303 4.83 18.15 32.48
N GLY A 304 4.41 19.36 32.86
CA GLY A 304 5.20 20.58 32.65
C GLY A 304 5.19 21.12 31.20
N THR A 305 4.47 20.50 30.28
CA THR A 305 4.31 20.98 28.89
C THR A 305 2.85 21.34 28.58
N ARG A 306 2.64 22.17 27.55
CA ARG A 306 1.31 22.52 27.05
C ARG A 306 1.15 21.99 25.63
N LEU A 307 0.07 21.24 25.38
CA LEU A 307 -0.32 20.88 24.03
C LEU A 307 -0.76 22.16 23.29
N LEU A 308 -0.02 22.53 22.26
CA LEU A 308 -0.34 23.69 21.43
C LEU A 308 -1.20 23.32 20.21
N ALA A 309 -0.93 22.15 19.63
CA ALA A 309 -1.54 21.71 18.39
C ALA A 309 -1.43 20.19 18.26
N ALA A 310 -2.36 19.60 17.51
CA ALA A 310 -2.20 18.24 17.03
C ALA A 310 -2.71 18.14 15.60
N ALA A 311 -1.98 17.40 14.77
CA ALA A 311 -2.35 17.14 13.39
C ALA A 311 -3.72 16.46 13.28
N GLN A 312 -4.48 16.89 12.28
CA GLN A 312 -5.76 16.32 11.90
C GLN A 312 -5.62 15.35 10.72
N HIS A 313 -4.70 15.61 9.80
CA HIS A 313 -4.56 14.91 8.50
C HIS A 313 -3.28 14.08 8.36
N GLY A 314 -2.35 14.18 9.32
CA GLY A 314 -1.18 13.31 9.31
C GLY A 314 -0.06 13.75 10.25
N ARG A 315 1.14 13.90 9.70
CA ARG A 315 2.29 14.40 10.45
C ARG A 315 2.41 15.90 10.22
N LEU A 316 2.55 16.68 11.29
CA LEU A 316 2.96 18.07 11.17
C LEU A 316 4.36 18.12 10.57
N SER A 317 4.47 18.74 9.41
CA SER A 317 5.73 19.00 8.72
C SER A 317 5.86 20.49 8.51
N TRP A 318 7.06 21.04 8.73
CA TRP A 318 7.31 22.49 8.75
C TRP A 318 6.45 23.25 9.79
N VAL A 319 7.11 23.91 10.73
CA VAL A 319 6.43 24.67 11.79
C VAL A 319 7.02 26.07 11.82
N ALA A 320 6.18 27.07 11.63
CA ALA A 320 6.52 28.47 11.75
C ALA A 320 5.67 29.12 12.84
N ARG A 321 6.23 30.11 13.53
CA ARG A 321 5.51 30.93 14.50
C ARG A 321 5.13 32.26 13.86
N ASP A 322 3.88 32.65 14.02
CA ASP A 322 3.34 33.95 13.59
C ASP A 322 2.60 34.57 14.79
N GLY A 323 3.30 35.42 15.55
CA GLY A 323 2.79 35.98 16.80
C GLY A 323 2.41 34.91 17.83
N ASP A 324 1.13 34.86 18.18
CA ASP A 324 0.52 33.90 19.11
C ASP A 324 0.01 32.63 18.40
N HIS A 325 0.28 32.51 17.11
CA HIS A 325 -0.12 31.37 16.29
C HIS A 325 1.07 30.51 15.90
N VAL A 326 0.79 29.25 15.67
CA VAL A 326 1.68 28.28 15.04
C VAL A 326 1.09 27.90 13.70
N ILE A 327 1.83 28.07 12.62
CA ILE A 327 1.43 27.63 11.28
C ILE A 327 2.23 26.38 10.97
N ALA A 328 1.55 25.31 10.54
CA ALA A 328 2.21 24.08 10.13
C ALA A 328 1.55 23.45 8.91
N LEU A 329 2.31 22.62 8.19
CA LEU A 329 1.74 21.74 7.18
C LEU A 329 1.22 20.47 7.86
N ASP A 330 -0.09 20.31 7.89
CA ASP A 330 -0.79 19.13 8.37
C ASP A 330 -1.29 18.30 7.17
N GLY A 331 -0.53 17.27 6.80
CA GLY A 331 -0.80 16.52 5.57
C GLY A 331 -0.59 17.40 4.34
N LEU A 332 -1.67 17.67 3.59
CA LEU A 332 -1.66 18.59 2.45
C LEU A 332 -2.22 19.98 2.80
N SER A 333 -2.50 20.27 4.07
CA SER A 333 -3.13 21.53 4.46
C SER A 333 -2.15 22.44 5.21
N ILE A 334 -2.12 23.72 4.87
CA ILE A 334 -1.48 24.76 5.69
C ILE A 334 -2.50 25.15 6.76
N THR A 335 -2.16 24.86 8.00
CA THR A 335 -3.07 24.98 9.15
C THR A 335 -2.49 25.92 10.19
N ARG A 336 -3.30 26.87 10.66
CA ARG A 336 -3.00 27.78 11.76
C ARG A 336 -3.56 27.22 13.06
N PHE A 337 -2.71 27.10 14.07
CA PHE A 337 -3.08 26.69 15.41
C PHE A 337 -2.94 27.88 16.36
N SER A 338 -3.98 28.11 17.15
CA SER A 338 -4.03 29.21 18.14
C SER A 338 -3.97 28.63 19.55
N ALA A 339 -3.26 29.30 20.45
CA ALA A 339 -3.14 28.83 21.83
C ALA A 339 -4.52 28.71 22.50
N GLY A 340 -4.89 27.49 22.93
CA GLY A 340 -6.18 27.22 23.58
C GLY A 340 -7.32 26.87 22.63
N ALA A 341 -7.11 26.94 21.31
CA ALA A 341 -8.05 26.36 20.35
C ALA A 341 -7.86 24.83 20.33
N PRO A 342 -8.94 24.03 20.41
CA PRO A 342 -8.84 22.58 20.37
C PRO A 342 -8.46 22.04 18.97
N GLU A 343 -8.66 22.85 17.93
CA GLU A 343 -8.44 22.49 16.53
C GLU A 343 -7.71 23.61 15.78
N GLY A 344 -6.99 23.25 14.72
CA GLY A 344 -6.35 24.20 13.82
C GLY A 344 -7.33 24.68 12.74
N GLU A 345 -7.17 25.93 12.33
CA GLU A 345 -7.88 26.56 11.21
C GLU A 345 -7.11 26.26 9.92
N VAL A 346 -7.75 25.57 8.97
CA VAL A 346 -7.17 25.34 7.64
C VAL A 346 -7.17 26.66 6.89
N LEU A 347 -5.98 27.21 6.64
CA LEU A 347 -5.81 28.43 5.86
C LEU A 347 -5.83 28.14 4.36
N PHE A 348 -5.26 27.00 3.97
CA PHE A 348 -5.13 26.61 2.57
C PHE A 348 -4.98 25.10 2.44
N GLU A 349 -5.71 24.48 1.52
CA GLU A 349 -5.46 23.09 1.10
C GLU A 349 -4.55 23.08 -0.12
N LEU A 350 -3.38 22.46 0.00
CA LEU A 350 -2.52 22.24 -1.14
C LEU A 350 -3.23 21.30 -2.09
N PRO A 351 -3.37 21.69 -3.36
CA PRO A 351 -3.84 20.75 -4.37
C PRO A 351 -2.79 19.63 -4.47
N GLY A 352 -3.25 18.38 -4.59
CA GLY A 352 -2.41 17.18 -4.48
C GLY A 352 -1.14 17.19 -5.35
N VAL A 353 -0.26 16.20 -5.17
CA VAL A 353 1.16 16.08 -5.64
C VAL A 353 1.47 16.50 -7.09
N HIS A 354 0.48 16.77 -7.94
CA HIS A 354 0.61 17.14 -9.35
C HIS A 354 0.05 18.52 -9.71
N THR A 355 -0.45 19.32 -8.76
CA THR A 355 -0.95 20.66 -9.08
C THR A 355 0.13 21.71 -8.82
N PRO A 356 0.63 22.40 -9.87
CA PRO A 356 1.66 23.40 -9.71
C PRO A 356 1.13 24.61 -8.93
N LEU A 357 1.86 24.99 -7.88
CA LEU A 357 1.62 26.21 -7.13
C LEU A 357 2.55 27.30 -7.67
N PHE A 358 1.98 28.38 -8.21
CA PHE A 358 2.75 29.51 -8.72
C PHE A 358 2.72 30.63 -7.68
N ALA A 359 3.89 30.98 -7.14
CA ALA A 359 4.07 32.24 -6.42
C ALA A 359 4.48 33.32 -7.44
N ARG A 360 3.80 34.46 -7.43
CA ARG A 360 4.25 35.64 -8.16
C ARG A 360 5.10 36.45 -7.19
N ASP A 361 6.38 36.61 -7.49
CA ASP A 361 7.26 37.48 -6.70
C ASP A 361 6.73 38.91 -6.74
N GLY A 362 6.05 39.29 -5.65
CA GLY A 362 5.42 40.59 -5.52
C GLY A 362 5.16 40.86 -4.05
N ARG A 363 5.96 41.76 -3.48
CA ARG A 363 5.77 42.33 -2.15
C ARG A 363 4.31 42.76 -1.96
N ALA A 364 3.74 42.40 -0.81
CA ALA A 364 2.72 43.20 -0.15
C ALA A 364 3.39 43.91 1.02
#